data_AF-A0A257WBI8-F1
#
_entry.id   AF-A0A257WBI8-F1
#
_cell.length_a   1.000
_cell.length_b   1.000
_cell.length_c   1.000
_cell.angle_alpha   90.00
_cell.angle_beta   90.00
_cell.angle_gamma   90.00
#
_symmetry.space_group_name_H-M   'P 1'
#
loop_
_entity.id
_entity.type
_entity.pdbx_description
1 polymer ?
#
loop_
_entity_poly.entity_id
_entity_poly.type
_entity_poly.pdbx_seq_one_letter_code
_entity_poly.pdbx_strand_id
1 'polypeptide(L)'
;DPKIAGDYYETEVESGIQYEPALFFHEILMQNEPLTYLLDAPYSVVSSKLARYYGMVPTGIRQQPVRFNLPPGSHRGGLLGMAAVLAVSSYPTRTSPVLRGKWILESLLGTPPPPPPPNVPELKEHEGGTPQTLRARLEQHRANPVCASCHSRIDPMGFGLENYDSVGRWRDTDAGQPIDASGVLPDGTKYNGPDELKKVLLSKKNQIVRNLTGKMLGYALGRGLTTEDECAVDQIVSAVERDGYKAHTLITEIVRSVPFRLETKR
;
A
#
# COMPACT_ATOMS: atom_id res chain seq x y z
N ASP A 1 4.59 4.21 20.11
CA ASP A 1 4.79 4.07 21.58
C ASP A 1 5.75 2.91 21.82
N PRO A 2 6.95 3.15 22.39
CA PRO A 2 7.92 2.09 22.70
C PRO A 2 7.37 0.97 23.60
N LYS A 3 6.30 1.22 24.38
CA LYS A 3 5.63 0.19 25.18
C LYS A 3 4.81 -0.78 24.34
N ILE A 4 4.36 -0.36 23.15
CA ILE A 4 3.56 -1.17 22.22
C ILE A 4 4.46 -1.84 21.17
N ALA A 5 5.53 -1.16 20.73
CA ALA A 5 6.41 -1.63 19.67
C ALA A 5 7.88 -1.26 19.93
N GLY A 6 8.47 -1.72 21.04
CA GLY A 6 9.84 -1.35 21.42
C GLY A 6 10.92 -1.73 20.40
N ASP A 7 10.80 -2.91 19.81
CA ASP A 7 11.66 -3.46 18.76
C ASP A 7 11.54 -2.72 17.41
N TYR A 8 10.44 -1.99 17.17
CA TYR A 8 10.33 -1.09 16.00
C TYR A 8 11.38 0.04 16.07
N TYR A 9 11.69 0.51 17.28
CA TYR A 9 12.64 1.60 17.52
C TYR A 9 14.09 1.11 17.65
N GLU A 10 14.38 -0.17 17.39
CA GLU A 10 15.76 -0.59 17.13
C GLU A 10 16.24 0.13 15.86
N THR A 11 17.34 0.89 15.96
CA THR A 11 17.80 1.80 14.88
C THR A 11 17.94 1.11 13.51
N GLU A 12 18.41 -0.14 13.47
CA GLU A 12 18.53 -0.91 12.23
C GLU A 12 17.18 -1.37 11.66
N VAL A 13 16.19 -1.63 12.51
CA VAL A 13 14.82 -1.96 12.11
C VAL A 13 14.15 -0.71 11.56
N GLU A 14 14.18 0.40 12.30
CA GLU A 14 13.59 1.67 11.87
C GLU A 14 14.19 2.14 10.55
N SER A 15 15.52 2.14 10.43
CA SER A 15 16.20 2.49 9.17
C SER A 15 15.81 1.53 8.04
N GLY A 16 15.78 0.22 8.32
CA GLY A 16 15.35 -0.79 7.36
C GLY A 16 13.94 -0.52 6.84
N ILE A 17 13.00 -0.23 7.74
CA ILE A 17 11.62 0.12 7.41
C ILE A 17 11.58 1.36 6.53
N GLN A 18 12.29 2.43 6.90
CA GLN A 18 12.31 3.69 6.14
C GLN A 18 12.85 3.51 4.72
N TYR A 19 13.91 2.71 4.53
CA TYR A 19 14.56 2.55 3.24
C TYR A 19 14.01 1.41 2.37
N GLU A 20 13.30 0.43 2.94
CA GLU A 20 12.76 -0.72 2.20
C GLU A 20 11.97 -0.31 0.96
N PRO A 21 11.00 0.63 0.99
CA PRO A 21 10.22 0.98 -0.20
C PRO A 21 11.09 1.53 -1.33
N ALA A 22 12.09 2.35 -1.01
CA ALA A 22 13.00 2.95 -1.98
C ALA A 22 13.95 1.91 -2.58
N LEU A 23 14.54 1.05 -1.74
CA LEU A 23 15.43 -0.03 -2.19
C LEU A 23 14.67 -1.09 -3.00
N PHE A 24 13.45 -1.41 -2.62
CA PHE A 24 12.57 -2.31 -3.36
C PHE A 24 12.19 -1.75 -4.73
N PHE A 25 11.80 -0.48 -4.81
CA PHE A 25 11.51 0.16 -6.09
C PHE A 25 12.76 0.28 -6.96
N HIS A 26 13.92 0.58 -6.37
CA HIS A 26 15.20 0.54 -7.05
C HIS A 26 15.49 -0.84 -7.66
N GLU A 27 15.27 -1.92 -6.92
CA GLU A 27 15.42 -3.29 -7.42
C GLU A 27 14.49 -3.59 -8.60
N ILE A 28 13.22 -3.17 -8.54
CA ILE A 28 12.27 -3.31 -9.66
C ILE A 28 12.80 -2.61 -10.92
N LEU A 29 13.31 -1.38 -10.77
CA LEU A 29 13.86 -0.61 -11.87
C LEU A 29 15.12 -1.30 -12.42
N MET A 30 16.10 -1.60 -11.59
CA MET A 30 17.40 -2.14 -12.03
C MET A 30 17.31 -3.50 -12.70
N GLN A 31 16.38 -4.35 -12.27
CA GLN A 31 16.18 -5.69 -12.83
C GLN A 31 15.14 -5.73 -13.96
N ASN A 32 14.59 -4.58 -14.35
CA ASN A 32 13.48 -4.47 -15.30
C ASN A 32 12.32 -5.43 -14.96
N GLU A 33 11.91 -5.42 -13.70
CA GLU A 33 10.81 -6.26 -13.21
C GLU A 33 9.46 -5.66 -13.63
N PRO A 34 8.38 -6.46 -13.67
CA PRO A 34 7.04 -5.94 -13.89
C PRO A 34 6.63 -4.98 -12.76
N LEU A 35 6.06 -3.84 -13.10
CA LEU A 35 5.54 -2.84 -12.16
C LEU A 35 4.42 -3.41 -11.26
N THR A 36 3.78 -4.51 -11.68
CA THR A 36 2.80 -5.25 -10.86
C THR A 36 3.42 -5.85 -9.60
N TYR A 37 4.76 -5.98 -9.53
CA TYR A 37 5.47 -6.39 -8.30
C TYR A 37 5.35 -5.37 -7.17
N LEU A 38 4.94 -4.12 -7.46
CA LEU A 38 4.53 -3.18 -6.41
C LEU A 38 3.33 -3.70 -5.59
N LEU A 39 2.54 -4.63 -6.13
CA LEU A 39 1.37 -5.21 -5.46
C LEU A 39 1.68 -6.59 -4.89
N ASP A 40 2.34 -7.44 -5.68
CA ASP A 40 2.64 -8.82 -5.31
C ASP A 40 3.96 -9.25 -5.96
N ALA A 41 5.01 -9.34 -5.14
CA ALA A 41 6.35 -9.72 -5.57
C ALA A 41 6.80 -10.98 -4.83
N PRO A 42 7.58 -11.87 -5.48
CA PRO A 42 8.10 -13.07 -4.85
C PRO A 42 9.31 -12.80 -3.93
N TYR A 43 9.65 -11.53 -3.70
CA TYR A 43 10.79 -11.11 -2.89
C TYR A 43 10.49 -9.82 -2.12
N SER A 44 11.33 -9.52 -1.12
CA SER A 44 11.51 -8.16 -0.60
C SER A 44 12.99 -7.77 -0.60
N VAL A 45 13.32 -6.52 -0.28
CA VAL A 45 14.69 -6.04 -0.10
C VAL A 45 14.88 -5.64 1.36
N VAL A 46 15.53 -6.50 2.14
CA VAL A 46 15.53 -6.42 3.60
C VAL A 46 16.92 -6.64 4.18
N SER A 47 17.21 -5.96 5.29
CA SER A 47 18.37 -6.26 6.13
C SER A 47 18.10 -7.49 7.01
N SER A 48 19.15 -8.01 7.65
CA SER A 48 19.02 -9.07 8.68
C SER A 48 17.94 -8.79 9.72
N LYS A 49 17.98 -7.57 10.28
CA LYS A 49 17.12 -7.14 11.38
C LYS A 49 15.69 -6.97 10.91
N LEU A 50 15.48 -6.33 9.74
CA LEU A 50 14.16 -6.18 9.16
C LEU A 50 13.54 -7.54 8.77
N ALA A 51 14.34 -8.47 8.24
CA ALA A 51 13.86 -9.79 7.92
C ALA A 51 13.37 -10.53 9.19
N ARG A 52 14.14 -10.49 10.28
CA ARG A 52 13.71 -11.03 11.58
C ARG A 52 12.48 -10.33 12.14
N TYR A 53 12.39 -9.02 11.99
CA TYR A 53 11.23 -8.22 12.37
C TYR A 53 9.96 -8.68 11.64
N TYR A 54 10.10 -9.09 10.37
CA TYR A 54 9.02 -9.71 9.61
C TYR A 54 8.78 -11.19 9.92
N GLY A 55 9.47 -11.78 10.89
CA GLY A 55 9.36 -13.20 11.24
C GLY A 55 10.08 -14.13 10.25
N MET A 56 10.93 -13.59 9.37
CA MET A 56 11.71 -14.38 8.42
C MET A 56 13.05 -14.81 9.02
N VAL A 57 13.48 -16.03 8.72
CA VAL A 57 14.80 -16.54 9.10
C VAL A 57 15.77 -16.31 7.95
N PRO A 58 16.70 -15.33 8.04
CA PRO A 58 17.51 -14.99 6.89
C PRO A 58 18.73 -15.92 6.82
N THR A 59 18.97 -16.54 5.66
CA THR A 59 20.11 -17.45 5.45
C THR A 59 21.29 -16.70 4.81
N GLY A 60 22.49 -16.78 5.40
CA GLY A 60 23.73 -16.21 4.80
C GLY A 60 23.95 -14.71 5.03
N ILE A 61 23.62 -14.21 6.21
CA ILE A 61 23.40 -12.77 6.45
C ILE A 61 24.65 -11.90 6.44
N ARG A 62 24.66 -10.94 5.50
CA ARG A 62 25.38 -9.64 5.61
C ARG A 62 24.46 -8.61 6.28
N GLN A 63 25.02 -7.59 6.95
CA GLN A 63 24.24 -6.53 7.60
C GLN A 63 23.48 -5.62 6.62
N GLN A 64 23.91 -5.57 5.35
CA GLN A 64 23.31 -4.72 4.33
C GLN A 64 21.98 -5.28 3.80
N PRO A 65 21.02 -4.43 3.41
CA PRO A 65 19.80 -4.87 2.73
C PRO A 65 20.11 -5.63 1.44
N VAL A 66 19.44 -6.76 1.24
CA VAL A 66 19.58 -7.59 0.04
C VAL A 66 18.22 -8.10 -0.42
N ARG A 67 18.12 -8.43 -1.71
CA ARG A 67 16.97 -9.18 -2.24
C ARG A 67 16.84 -10.51 -1.47
N PHE A 68 15.67 -10.71 -0.89
CA PHE A 68 15.32 -11.91 -0.14
C PHE A 68 14.09 -12.54 -0.77
N ASN A 69 14.24 -13.75 -1.32
CA ASN A 69 13.12 -14.51 -1.88
C ASN A 69 12.18 -14.94 -0.75
N LEU A 70 10.90 -14.61 -0.89
CA LEU A 70 9.91 -14.90 0.12
C LEU A 70 9.57 -16.39 0.09
N PRO A 71 9.52 -17.07 1.25
CA PRO A 71 9.09 -18.45 1.32
C PRO A 71 7.60 -18.58 0.94
N PRO A 72 7.16 -19.76 0.44
CA PRO A 72 5.74 -20.03 0.23
C PRO A 72 4.92 -19.77 1.49
N GLY A 73 3.74 -19.15 1.33
CA GLY A 73 2.87 -18.78 2.45
C GLY A 73 3.27 -17.48 3.16
N SER A 74 4.31 -16.79 2.70
CA SER A 74 4.61 -15.44 3.16
C SER A 74 3.50 -14.47 2.76
N HIS A 75 2.93 -13.76 3.74
CA HIS A 75 1.97 -12.69 3.51
C HIS A 75 2.61 -11.38 3.01
N ARG A 76 3.95 -11.31 3.01
CA ARG A 76 4.75 -10.18 2.47
C ARG A 76 4.80 -10.23 0.94
N GLY A 77 5.44 -9.22 0.35
CA GLY A 77 5.56 -9.06 -1.10
C GLY A 77 4.75 -7.86 -1.57
N GLY A 78 5.40 -6.95 -2.30
CA GLY A 78 4.83 -5.67 -2.68
C GLY A 78 4.66 -4.68 -1.52
N LEU A 79 4.12 -3.50 -1.83
CA LEU A 79 4.02 -2.36 -0.92
C LEU A 79 3.11 -2.63 0.28
N LEU A 80 2.02 -3.39 0.08
CA LEU A 80 1.02 -3.64 1.13
C LEU A 80 1.54 -4.50 2.29
N GLY A 81 2.60 -5.26 2.04
CA GLY A 81 3.29 -6.06 3.05
C GLY A 81 4.40 -5.30 3.77
N MET A 82 4.71 -4.04 3.44
CA MET A 82 5.82 -3.30 4.05
C MET A 82 5.40 -2.60 5.33
N ALA A 83 6.19 -2.70 6.39
CA ALA A 83 5.95 -1.99 7.65
C ALA A 83 5.88 -0.48 7.46
N ALA A 84 6.64 0.09 6.51
CA ALA A 84 6.60 1.53 6.23
C ALA A 84 5.21 1.99 5.82
N VAL A 85 4.59 1.26 4.87
CA VAL A 85 3.24 1.53 4.39
C VAL A 85 2.21 1.33 5.51
N LEU A 86 2.36 0.26 6.29
CA LEU A 86 1.45 -0.08 7.38
C LEU A 86 1.52 0.93 8.54
N ALA A 87 2.70 1.49 8.80
CA ALA A 87 2.94 2.52 9.81
C ALA A 87 2.36 3.88 9.39
N VAL A 88 2.67 4.37 8.18
CA VAL A 88 2.16 5.69 7.72
C VAL A 88 0.65 5.72 7.51
N SER A 89 0.02 4.55 7.38
CA SER A 89 -1.43 4.39 7.25
C SER A 89 -2.12 3.96 8.55
N SER A 90 -1.44 4.10 9.70
CA SER A 90 -1.99 3.79 11.02
C SER A 90 -1.84 4.98 11.98
N TYR A 91 -2.47 4.91 13.15
CA TYR A 91 -2.20 5.84 14.25
C TYR A 91 -1.01 5.35 15.08
N PRO A 92 -0.35 6.22 15.87
CA PRO A 92 0.80 5.83 16.69
C PRO A 92 0.57 4.69 17.70
N THR A 93 -0.69 4.46 18.07
CA THR A 93 -1.10 3.48 19.10
C THR A 93 -2.02 2.38 18.58
N ARG A 94 -2.52 2.47 17.35
CA ARG A 94 -3.50 1.51 16.80
C ARG A 94 -3.54 1.50 15.27
N THR A 95 -4.02 0.40 14.68
CA THR A 95 -4.30 0.33 13.24
C THR A 95 -5.47 1.25 12.85
N SER A 96 -5.61 1.52 11.56
CA SER A 96 -6.73 2.30 11.02
C SER A 96 -7.13 1.77 9.64
N PRO A 97 -8.21 0.95 9.54
CA PRO A 97 -8.75 0.53 8.25
C PRO A 97 -9.09 1.70 7.33
N VAL A 98 -9.55 2.82 7.91
CA VAL A 98 -9.90 4.02 7.14
C VAL A 98 -8.65 4.63 6.49
N LEU A 99 -7.56 4.80 7.24
CA LEU A 99 -6.32 5.39 6.71
C LEU A 99 -5.61 4.44 5.75
N ARG A 100 -5.62 3.12 6.02
CA ARG A 100 -5.13 2.07 5.11
C ARG A 100 -5.89 2.05 3.78
N GLY A 101 -7.21 2.06 3.85
CA GLY A 101 -8.07 2.11 2.68
C GLY A 101 -7.87 3.38 1.87
N LYS A 102 -7.80 4.54 2.55
CA LYS A 102 -7.46 5.82 1.92
C LYS A 102 -6.11 5.75 1.21
N TRP A 103 -5.08 5.21 1.88
CA TRP A 103 -3.75 5.09 1.29
C TRP A 103 -3.78 4.22 0.02
N ILE A 104 -4.50 3.10 0.01
CA ILE A 104 -4.64 2.27 -1.21
C ILE A 104 -5.33 3.04 -2.33
N LEU A 105 -6.45 3.70 -2.03
CA LEU A 105 -7.24 4.46 -3.00
C LEU A 105 -6.44 5.62 -3.62
N GLU A 106 -5.68 6.35 -2.82
CA GLU A 106 -4.92 7.52 -3.22
C GLU A 106 -3.55 7.15 -3.83
N SER A 107 -2.80 6.29 -3.15
CA SER A 107 -1.43 5.93 -3.54
C SER A 107 -1.40 4.99 -4.73
N LEU A 108 -2.30 4.00 -4.77
CA LEU A 108 -2.30 2.97 -5.82
C LEU A 108 -3.34 3.25 -6.90
N LEU A 109 -4.61 3.41 -6.53
CA LEU A 109 -5.71 3.47 -7.51
C LEU A 109 -5.94 4.85 -8.14
N GLY A 110 -5.36 5.91 -7.58
CA GLY A 110 -5.54 7.28 -8.08
C GLY A 110 -6.97 7.80 -7.93
N THR A 111 -7.74 7.27 -6.99
CA THR A 111 -9.13 7.65 -6.71
C THR A 111 -9.27 8.04 -5.24
N PRO A 112 -8.64 9.14 -4.78
CA PRO A 112 -8.68 9.52 -3.38
C PRO A 112 -10.13 9.70 -2.90
N PRO A 113 -10.47 9.26 -1.67
CA PRO A 113 -11.77 9.52 -1.10
C PRO A 113 -11.98 11.03 -0.87
N PRO A 114 -13.23 11.52 -0.84
CA PRO A 114 -13.51 12.90 -0.50
C PRO A 114 -13.02 13.23 0.93
N PRO A 115 -12.72 14.50 1.22
CA PRO A 115 -12.38 14.90 2.59
C PRO A 115 -13.54 14.57 3.54
N PRO A 116 -13.23 14.23 4.81
CA PRO A 116 -14.27 13.96 5.80
C PRO A 116 -15.14 15.20 6.00
N PRO A 117 -16.47 15.04 6.22
CA PRO A 117 -17.34 16.16 6.56
C PRO A 117 -16.84 16.95 7.79
N PRO A 118 -17.13 18.26 7.88
CA PRO A 118 -16.87 19.02 9.10
C PRO A 118 -17.60 18.39 10.30
N ASN A 119 -16.98 18.41 11.48
CA ASN A 119 -17.56 17.96 12.75
C ASN A 119 -17.87 16.45 12.88
N VAL A 120 -17.19 15.57 12.14
CA VAL A 120 -17.29 14.12 12.40
C VAL A 120 -16.60 13.81 13.74
N PRO A 121 -17.32 13.25 14.74
CA PRO A 121 -16.71 12.86 16.00
C PRO A 121 -15.68 11.75 15.78
N GLU A 122 -14.58 11.82 16.52
CA GLU A 122 -13.57 10.76 16.49
C GLU A 122 -14.18 9.40 16.86
N LEU A 123 -13.62 8.34 16.29
CA LEU A 123 -13.95 6.98 16.70
C LEU A 123 -13.51 6.84 18.17
N LYS A 124 -14.48 6.83 19.09
CA LYS A 124 -14.21 6.77 20.53
C LYS A 124 -13.31 5.59 20.86
N GLU A 125 -12.30 5.84 21.69
CA GLU A 125 -11.57 4.76 22.32
C GLU A 125 -12.52 3.96 23.21
N HIS A 126 -12.25 2.67 23.37
CA HIS A 126 -13.13 1.79 24.11
C HIS A 126 -12.99 2.06 25.61
N GLU A 127 -13.89 2.86 26.17
CA GLU A 127 -13.96 3.14 27.61
C GLU A 127 -14.95 2.19 28.30
N GLY A 128 -14.42 1.10 28.89
CA GLY A 128 -15.20 0.15 29.71
C GLY A 128 -16.14 -0.78 28.92
N GLY A 129 -16.26 -2.04 29.35
CA GLY A 129 -17.08 -3.07 28.70
C GLY A 129 -16.27 -4.19 28.01
N THR A 130 -16.94 -5.04 27.23
CA THR A 130 -16.32 -6.15 26.49
C THR A 130 -15.45 -5.61 25.34
N PRO A 131 -14.14 -5.90 25.30
CA PRO A 131 -13.25 -5.39 24.26
C PRO A 131 -13.80 -5.65 22.85
N GLN A 132 -14.14 -4.59 22.13
CA GLN A 132 -14.57 -4.68 20.73
C GLN A 132 -13.38 -4.58 19.78
N THR A 133 -13.38 -5.41 18.74
CA THR A 133 -12.43 -5.30 17.62
C THR A 133 -12.58 -3.95 16.91
N LEU A 134 -11.52 -3.47 16.26
CA LEU A 134 -11.60 -2.22 15.49
C LEU A 134 -12.65 -2.27 14.37
N ARG A 135 -12.86 -3.44 13.77
CA ARG A 135 -13.91 -3.67 12.79
C ARG A 135 -15.30 -3.41 13.37
N ALA A 136 -15.62 -4.01 14.51
CA ALA A 136 -16.94 -3.85 15.15
C ALA A 136 -17.23 -2.37 15.48
N ARG A 137 -16.21 -1.63 15.95
CA ARG A 137 -16.36 -0.19 16.23
C ARG A 137 -16.62 0.62 14.96
N LEU A 138 -15.94 0.31 13.85
CA LEU A 138 -16.16 0.97 12.57
C LEU A 138 -17.54 0.63 11.98
N GLU A 139 -17.99 -0.61 12.09
CA GLU A 139 -19.33 -1.01 11.66
C GLU A 139 -20.41 -0.23 12.42
N GLN A 140 -20.26 -0.06 13.73
CA GLN A 140 -21.14 0.81 14.52
C GLN A 140 -21.10 2.27 14.05
N HIS A 141 -19.91 2.81 13.77
CA HIS A 141 -19.77 4.18 13.25
C HIS A 141 -20.46 4.37 11.89
N ARG A 142 -20.45 3.35 11.03
CA ARG A 142 -21.06 3.35 9.70
C ARG A 142 -22.55 3.07 9.69
N ALA A 143 -23.17 2.80 10.84
CA ALA A 143 -24.62 2.68 10.92
C ALA A 143 -25.33 3.97 10.44
N ASN A 144 -24.63 5.11 10.46
CA ASN A 144 -25.09 6.34 9.82
C ASN A 144 -24.97 6.25 8.27
N PRO A 145 -26.07 6.37 7.51
CA PRO A 145 -26.06 6.30 6.05
C PRO A 145 -25.12 7.30 5.37
N VAL A 146 -24.92 8.48 5.98
CA VAL A 146 -24.00 9.51 5.46
C VAL A 146 -22.56 8.99 5.47
N CYS A 147 -22.14 8.37 6.57
CA CYS A 147 -20.80 7.79 6.70
C CYS A 147 -20.64 6.56 5.78
N ALA A 148 -21.67 5.71 5.71
CA ALA A 148 -21.65 4.49 4.90
C ALA A 148 -21.36 4.75 3.41
N SER A 149 -21.85 5.87 2.86
CA SER A 149 -21.68 6.24 1.45
C SER A 149 -20.23 6.23 1.00
N CYS A 150 -19.34 6.90 1.75
CA CYS A 150 -17.92 6.98 1.44
C CYS A 150 -17.15 5.75 1.95
N HIS A 151 -17.49 5.28 3.16
CA HIS A 151 -16.81 4.14 3.79
C HIS A 151 -17.00 2.81 3.06
N SER A 152 -18.07 2.66 2.26
CA SER A 152 -18.30 1.51 1.38
C SER A 152 -17.13 1.22 0.42
N ARG A 153 -16.35 2.25 0.07
CA ARG A 153 -15.18 2.14 -0.81
C ARG A 153 -13.86 2.08 -0.04
N ILE A 154 -13.83 2.67 1.15
CA ILE A 154 -12.60 2.89 1.93
C ILE A 154 -12.32 1.67 2.80
N ASP A 155 -13.24 1.32 3.68
CA ASP A 155 -12.95 0.32 4.72
C ASP A 155 -12.72 -1.07 4.15
N PRO A 156 -13.47 -1.52 3.12
CA PRO A 156 -13.13 -2.77 2.47
C PRO A 156 -11.77 -2.77 1.79
N MET A 157 -11.03 -1.68 1.66
CA MET A 157 -9.61 -1.74 1.25
C MET A 157 -8.70 -1.88 2.47
N GLY A 158 -9.06 -1.27 3.59
CA GLY A 158 -8.29 -1.34 4.83
C GLY A 158 -8.43 -2.65 5.60
N PHE A 159 -9.62 -3.27 5.61
CA PHE A 159 -9.88 -4.51 6.35
C PHE A 159 -8.96 -5.64 5.93
N GLY A 160 -8.64 -5.76 4.64
CA GLY A 160 -7.72 -6.77 4.14
C GLY A 160 -6.30 -6.66 4.71
N LEU A 161 -5.93 -5.55 5.33
CA LEU A 161 -4.63 -5.38 5.97
C LEU A 161 -4.68 -5.54 7.49
N GLU A 162 -5.83 -5.83 8.09
CA GLU A 162 -5.95 -5.85 9.55
C GLU A 162 -5.15 -6.96 10.23
N ASN A 163 -4.75 -8.02 9.50
CA ASN A 163 -3.76 -8.98 9.99
C ASN A 163 -2.37 -8.38 10.23
N TYR A 164 -2.13 -7.13 9.84
CA TYR A 164 -0.96 -6.36 10.22
C TYR A 164 -1.27 -5.40 11.36
N ASP A 165 -0.46 -5.41 12.42
CA ASP A 165 -0.49 -4.40 13.48
C ASP A 165 -0.09 -3.01 12.96
N SER A 166 -0.11 -1.99 13.83
CA SER A 166 0.14 -0.59 13.44
C SER A 166 1.55 -0.32 12.92
N VAL A 167 2.50 -1.22 13.18
CA VAL A 167 3.90 -1.13 12.72
C VAL A 167 4.25 -2.25 11.74
N GLY A 168 3.24 -3.00 11.30
CA GLY A 168 3.32 -3.96 10.23
C GLY A 168 3.70 -5.38 10.63
N ARG A 169 3.66 -5.79 11.90
CA ARG A 169 3.82 -7.22 12.28
C ARG A 169 2.54 -8.00 12.03
N TRP A 170 2.68 -9.29 11.75
CA TRP A 170 1.53 -10.17 11.58
C TRP A 170 0.84 -10.45 12.92
N ARG A 171 -0.49 -10.54 12.90
CA ARG A 171 -1.35 -10.92 14.01
C ARG A 171 -2.60 -11.65 13.51
N ASP A 172 -3.06 -12.61 14.32
CA ASP A 172 -4.28 -13.38 14.05
C ASP A 172 -5.46 -12.94 14.92
N THR A 173 -5.18 -12.20 16.00
CA THR A 173 -6.20 -11.76 16.96
C THR A 173 -6.13 -10.26 17.25
N ASP A 174 -7.29 -9.65 17.47
CA ASP A 174 -7.48 -8.28 17.95
C ASP A 174 -8.39 -8.31 19.18
N ALA A 175 -7.97 -7.68 20.28
CA ALA A 175 -8.76 -7.66 21.52
C ALA A 175 -9.20 -9.06 22.02
N GLY A 176 -8.38 -10.09 21.79
CA GLY A 176 -8.66 -11.48 22.16
C GLY A 176 -9.65 -12.21 21.23
N GLN A 177 -10.06 -11.59 20.12
CA GLN A 177 -10.94 -12.17 19.11
C GLN A 177 -10.17 -12.42 17.81
N PRO A 178 -10.51 -13.45 17.01
CA PRO A 178 -9.95 -13.63 15.67
C PRO A 178 -10.18 -12.40 14.79
N ILE A 179 -9.18 -12.04 13.99
CA ILE A 179 -9.29 -10.93 13.03
C ILE A 179 -10.12 -11.35 11.83
N ASP A 180 -11.17 -10.60 11.54
CA ASP A 180 -11.90 -10.66 10.28
C ASP A 180 -11.33 -9.63 9.29
N ALA A 181 -10.42 -10.09 8.44
CA ALA A 181 -9.82 -9.31 7.35
C ALA A 181 -10.56 -9.46 6.01
N SER A 182 -11.81 -9.96 6.03
CA SER A 182 -12.63 -10.04 4.82
C SER A 182 -13.19 -8.69 4.40
N GLY A 183 -13.48 -8.53 3.11
CA GLY A 183 -14.11 -7.33 2.59
C GLY A 183 -15.00 -7.61 1.38
N VAL A 184 -15.95 -6.71 1.18
CA VAL A 184 -16.82 -6.68 -0.01
C VAL A 184 -16.70 -5.31 -0.65
N LEU A 185 -16.23 -5.28 -1.89
CA LEU A 185 -16.13 -4.05 -2.68
C LEU A 185 -17.51 -3.62 -3.20
N PRO A 186 -17.69 -2.35 -3.61
CA PRO A 186 -18.97 -1.87 -4.16
C PRO A 186 -19.46 -2.63 -5.40
N ASP A 187 -18.54 -3.23 -6.17
CA ASP A 187 -18.86 -4.07 -7.33
C ASP A 187 -19.27 -5.51 -6.94
N GLY A 188 -19.35 -5.81 -5.64
CA GLY A 188 -19.69 -7.12 -5.10
C GLY A 188 -18.51 -8.09 -4.98
N THR A 189 -17.32 -7.70 -5.43
CA THR A 189 -16.11 -8.53 -5.29
C THR A 189 -15.82 -8.79 -3.82
N LYS A 190 -15.69 -10.07 -3.46
CA LYS A 190 -15.34 -10.51 -2.11
C LYS A 190 -13.89 -10.94 -2.07
N TYR A 191 -13.27 -10.73 -0.93
CA TYR A 191 -11.93 -11.24 -0.63
C TYR A 191 -11.79 -11.51 0.86
N ASN A 192 -10.80 -12.31 1.23
CA ASN A 192 -10.44 -12.62 2.61
C ASN A 192 -8.93 -12.43 2.84
N GLY A 193 -8.58 -11.39 3.59
CA GLY A 193 -7.21 -11.12 3.99
C GLY A 193 -6.34 -10.48 2.90
N PRO A 194 -5.05 -10.24 3.22
CA PRO A 194 -4.18 -9.39 2.41
C PRO A 194 -3.82 -10.02 1.07
N ASP A 195 -3.66 -11.34 1.01
CA ASP A 195 -3.24 -12.00 -0.22
C ASP A 195 -4.36 -12.03 -1.28
N GLU A 196 -5.62 -12.17 -0.86
CA GLU A 196 -6.74 -12.02 -1.79
C GLU A 196 -6.97 -10.56 -2.17
N LEU A 197 -6.74 -9.61 -1.25
CA LEU A 197 -6.76 -8.18 -1.58
C LEU A 197 -5.72 -7.82 -2.66
N LYS A 198 -4.50 -8.38 -2.59
CA LYS A 198 -3.49 -8.22 -3.65
C LYS A 198 -4.01 -8.70 -5.00
N LYS A 199 -4.69 -9.85 -5.05
CA LYS A 199 -5.31 -10.38 -6.30
C LYS A 199 -6.39 -9.45 -6.83
N VAL A 200 -7.21 -8.87 -5.96
CA VAL A 200 -8.22 -7.87 -6.34
C VAL A 200 -7.57 -6.61 -6.91
N LEU A 201 -6.46 -6.15 -6.34
CA LEU A 201 -5.73 -4.99 -6.87
C LEU A 201 -5.01 -5.31 -8.18
N LEU A 202 -4.49 -6.52 -8.34
CA LEU A 202 -3.90 -7.00 -9.59
C LEU A 202 -4.93 -7.03 -10.74
N SER A 203 -6.22 -7.28 -10.46
CA SER A 203 -7.27 -7.16 -11.49
C SER A 203 -7.47 -5.71 -11.96
N LYS A 204 -7.06 -4.72 -11.14
CA LYS A 204 -7.07 -3.29 -11.43
C LYS A 204 -5.69 -2.75 -11.84
N LYS A 205 -4.75 -3.62 -12.25
CA LYS A 205 -3.36 -3.24 -12.60
C LYS A 205 -3.23 -2.10 -13.60
N ASN A 206 -4.09 -2.02 -14.62
CA ASN A 206 -4.05 -0.92 -15.61
C ASN A 206 -4.31 0.44 -14.97
N GLN A 207 -5.29 0.51 -14.06
CA GLN A 207 -5.59 1.73 -13.30
C GLN A 207 -4.40 2.13 -12.42
N ILE A 208 -3.77 1.16 -11.75
CA ILE A 208 -2.63 1.39 -10.86
C ILE A 208 -1.41 1.87 -11.65
N VAL A 209 -1.12 1.22 -12.78
CA VAL A 209 -0.02 1.61 -13.67
C VAL A 209 -0.27 2.98 -14.29
N ARG A 210 -1.51 3.32 -14.62
CA ARG A 210 -1.88 4.67 -15.07
C ARG A 210 -1.61 5.72 -14.00
N ASN A 211 -2.03 5.48 -12.75
CA ASN A 211 -1.75 6.39 -11.64
C ASN A 211 -0.24 6.55 -11.39
N LEU A 212 0.51 5.44 -11.42
CA LEU A 212 1.97 5.46 -11.31
C LEU A 212 2.60 6.27 -12.46
N THR A 213 2.14 6.05 -13.69
CA THR A 213 2.60 6.77 -14.89
C THR A 213 2.37 8.27 -14.73
N GLY A 214 1.18 8.68 -14.29
CA GLY A 214 0.89 10.10 -14.04
C GLY A 214 1.81 10.72 -12.99
N LYS A 215 2.05 10.02 -11.87
CA LYS A 215 2.97 10.48 -10.81
C LYS A 215 4.41 10.60 -11.31
N MET A 216 4.89 9.59 -12.05
CA MET A 216 6.26 9.58 -12.56
C MET A 216 6.48 10.61 -13.68
N LEU A 217 5.49 10.81 -14.55
CA LEU A 217 5.53 11.86 -15.56
C LEU A 217 5.53 13.24 -14.90
N GLY A 218 4.63 13.50 -13.94
CA GLY A 218 4.60 14.77 -13.20
C GLY A 218 5.92 15.06 -12.48
N TYR A 219 6.52 14.04 -11.87
CA TYR A 219 7.86 14.15 -11.28
C TYR A 219 8.93 14.49 -12.32
N ALA A 220 8.94 13.79 -13.46
CA ALA A 220 9.90 14.01 -14.54
C ALA A 220 9.79 15.42 -15.16
N LEU A 221 8.59 15.99 -15.19
CA LEU A 221 8.32 17.34 -15.70
C LEU A 221 8.49 18.43 -14.63
N GLY A 222 8.61 18.07 -13.35
CA GLY A 222 8.67 19.03 -12.24
C GLY A 222 7.37 19.85 -12.06
N ARG A 223 6.21 19.33 -12.50
CA ARG A 223 4.91 20.00 -12.41
C ARG A 223 3.75 19.02 -12.28
N GLY A 224 2.60 19.52 -11.84
CA GLY A 224 1.34 18.79 -11.95
C GLY A 224 0.97 18.56 -13.42
N LEU A 225 0.29 17.44 -13.68
CA LEU A 225 -0.25 17.14 -15.01
C LEU A 225 -1.52 17.95 -15.26
N THR A 226 -1.73 18.31 -16.53
CA THR A 226 -2.95 18.95 -17.02
C THR A 226 -3.70 18.00 -17.95
N THR A 227 -4.88 18.39 -18.41
CA THR A 227 -5.66 17.62 -19.38
C THR A 227 -4.90 17.34 -20.68
N GLU A 228 -3.94 18.20 -21.05
CA GLU A 228 -3.11 18.02 -22.26
C GLU A 228 -2.15 16.83 -22.14
N ASP A 229 -1.77 16.45 -20.91
CA ASP A 229 -0.86 15.33 -20.66
C ASP A 229 -1.58 13.97 -20.69
N GLU A 230 -2.91 13.93 -20.63
CA GLU A 230 -3.69 12.68 -20.52
C GLU A 230 -3.43 11.73 -21.72
N CYS A 231 -3.33 12.29 -22.93
CA CYS A 231 -3.00 11.51 -24.13
C CYS A 231 -1.61 10.86 -24.03
N ALA A 232 -0.63 11.58 -23.48
CA ALA A 232 0.72 11.03 -23.28
C ALA A 232 0.69 9.90 -22.22
N VAL A 233 -0.03 10.09 -21.12
CA VAL A 233 -0.23 9.07 -20.09
C VAL A 233 -0.84 7.80 -20.69
N ASP A 234 -1.92 7.92 -21.46
CA ASP A 234 -2.60 6.75 -22.06
C ASP A 234 -1.72 6.02 -23.08
N GLN A 235 -0.92 6.76 -23.87
CA GLN A 235 0.07 6.17 -24.79
C GLN A 235 1.15 5.38 -24.05
N ILE A 236 1.71 5.96 -22.98
CA ILE A 236 2.74 5.31 -22.15
C ILE A 236 2.16 4.04 -21.51
N VAL A 237 0.96 4.11 -20.91
CA VAL A 237 0.30 2.94 -20.29
C VAL A 237 0.07 1.83 -21.32
N SER A 238 -0.38 2.18 -22.53
CA SER A 238 -0.60 1.22 -23.62
C SER A 238 0.70 0.55 -24.09
N ALA A 239 1.83 1.27 -24.05
CA ALA A 239 3.15 0.70 -24.36
C ALA A 239 3.64 -0.23 -23.24
N VAL A 240 3.51 0.20 -21.99
CA VAL A 240 3.86 -0.58 -20.79
C VAL A 240 3.04 -1.87 -20.71
N GLU A 241 1.73 -1.82 -20.99
CA GLU A 241 0.86 -3.01 -21.02
C GLU A 241 1.30 -4.02 -22.09
N ARG A 242 1.61 -3.56 -23.31
CA ARG A 242 2.09 -4.42 -24.40
C ARG A 242 3.41 -5.12 -24.09
N ASP A 243 4.23 -4.52 -23.25
CA ASP A 243 5.52 -5.09 -22.81
C ASP A 243 5.41 -5.85 -21.47
N GLY A 244 4.19 -6.22 -21.04
CA GLY A 244 4.02 -7.00 -19.81
C GLY A 244 4.33 -6.21 -18.53
N TYR A 245 4.06 -4.91 -18.54
CA TYR A 245 4.24 -3.97 -17.43
C TYR A 245 5.67 -3.72 -16.99
N LYS A 246 6.64 -3.86 -17.89
CA LYS A 246 8.07 -3.72 -17.56
C LYS A 246 8.46 -2.30 -17.16
N ALA A 247 9.25 -2.20 -16.10
CA ALA A 247 9.63 -0.91 -15.51
C ALA A 247 10.47 -0.03 -16.45
N HIS A 248 11.40 -0.61 -17.23
CA HIS A 248 12.20 0.16 -18.19
C HIS A 248 11.35 0.80 -19.30
N THR A 249 10.28 0.13 -19.73
CA THR A 249 9.37 0.66 -20.75
C THR A 249 8.66 1.90 -20.25
N LEU A 250 8.24 1.94 -18.98
CA LEU A 250 7.69 3.15 -18.39
C LEU A 250 8.67 4.33 -18.44
N ILE A 251 9.92 4.13 -18.01
CA ILE A 251 10.95 5.19 -18.04
C ILE A 251 11.23 5.66 -19.47
N THR A 252 11.41 4.71 -20.39
CA THR A 252 11.74 5.01 -21.78
C THR A 252 10.63 5.80 -22.46
N GLU A 253 9.37 5.40 -22.27
CA GLU A 253 8.23 6.07 -22.88
C GLU A 253 7.97 7.45 -22.26
N ILE A 254 8.23 7.64 -20.96
CA ILE A 254 8.23 8.98 -20.34
C ILE A 254 9.25 9.89 -21.05
N VAL A 255 10.51 9.46 -21.17
CA VAL A 255 11.58 10.26 -21.78
C VAL A 255 11.33 10.53 -23.28
N ARG A 256 10.62 9.63 -23.96
CA ARG A 256 10.27 9.79 -25.38
C ARG A 256 8.98 10.58 -25.62
N SER A 257 8.20 10.83 -24.57
CA SER A 257 6.91 11.51 -24.66
C SER A 257 7.06 12.96 -25.12
N VAL A 258 6.02 13.46 -25.81
CA VAL A 258 5.92 14.86 -26.22
C VAL A 258 6.11 15.84 -25.05
N PRO A 259 5.40 15.72 -23.91
CA PRO A 259 5.53 16.69 -22.82
C PRO A 259 6.92 16.71 -22.18
N PHE A 260 7.68 15.61 -22.24
CA PHE A 260 9.06 15.58 -21.73
C PHE A 260 10.06 16.18 -22.72
N ARG A 261 9.89 15.91 -24.02
CA ARG A 261 10.84 16.32 -25.06
C ARG A 261 10.68 17.76 -25.51
N LEU A 262 9.47 18.28 -25.48
CA LEU A 262 9.13 19.61 -25.95
C LEU A 262 8.64 20.40 -24.75
N GLU A 263 9.37 21.45 -24.35
CA GLU A 263 8.85 22.41 -23.38
C GLU A 263 7.55 22.99 -23.94
N THR A 264 6.42 22.64 -23.32
CA THR A 264 5.20 23.43 -23.47
C THR A 264 5.50 24.78 -22.84
N LYS A 265 5.79 25.78 -23.68
CA LYS A 265 5.92 27.17 -23.24
C LYS A 265 4.69 27.51 -22.40
N ARG A 266 4.95 27.85 -21.12
CA ARG A 266 3.93 28.37 -20.21
C ARG A 266 3.40 29.72 -20.69
#